data_AF-A0A0G1MAG1-F1
#
_entry.id   AF-A0A0G1MAG1-F1
#
_cell.length_a   1.000
_cell.length_b   1.000
_cell.length_c   1.000
_cell.angle_alpha   90.00
_cell.angle_beta   90.00
_cell.angle_gamma   90.00
#
_symmetry.space_group_name_H-M   'P 1'
#
loop_
_entity.id
_entity.type
_entity.pdbx_description
1 polymer ?
#
loop_
_entity_poly.entity_id
_entity_poly.type
_entity_poly.pdbx_seq_one_letter_code
_entity_poly.pdbx_strand_id
1 'polypeptide(L)'
;MAKRKRSQSRWVIFVRNKKNSSGNISLFLLKDRFFMDGTLLEKYRHNDTSITILTKYNPIPTRHIMNTSELQIENVTHDTLDSIEGATHRDWIKITGRTGFYRVAYSNDLFSRILDAMRNGEIINPKDRIGLIDDTVALARAGLYKTSEALELLNTCRDEREYAVWATIISALNEIRGIVPNLGALLAFQEFAQNVLRPALSRVGWDKKIGEPDLHGMLRPMLITALGRFEDSPTINEAFEQFGKAHAGFEISADIRGAVYEIVAIYGNSAVLDRLLALYEHAGDDQEKKRILNALAGAGCNDESLIERVLEFLMSDKVLTSDAPLVIERMGAHNKPGMIAWNFIKTNWQDVVARFHGDGVGKLLPRAIEGLVGSFNHEGMVLEAEEFLGAHPLEGGKNAFTRALEKARSNVSWKKRALDDFYD
;
A
#
# COMPACT_ATOMS: atom_id res chain seq x y z
N MET A 1 -0.73 -25.27 20.99
CA MET A 1 -0.05 -24.05 21.49
C MET A 1 0.34 -23.18 20.30
N ALA A 2 -0.52 -22.23 19.90
CA ALA A 2 -0.34 -21.42 18.70
C ALA A 2 0.50 -20.16 19.01
N LYS A 3 1.76 -20.12 18.55
CA LYS A 3 2.56 -18.88 18.55
C LYS A 3 2.02 -17.94 17.48
N ARG A 4 1.07 -17.06 17.84
CA ARG A 4 0.47 -16.05 16.96
C ARG A 4 1.26 -14.71 16.93
N LYS A 5 1.70 -14.39 15.71
CA LYS A 5 1.59 -13.10 14.98
C LYS A 5 2.52 -11.94 15.40
N ARG A 6 3.40 -11.56 14.46
CA ARG A 6 4.11 -10.26 14.41
C ARG A 6 3.42 -9.35 13.37
N SER A 7 2.63 -8.39 13.84
CA SER A 7 2.19 -7.20 13.09
C SER A 7 3.22 -6.08 13.29
N GLN A 8 3.41 -5.20 12.30
CA GLN A 8 4.31 -4.03 12.39
C GLN A 8 3.88 -3.01 13.46
N SER A 9 2.62 -3.04 13.92
CA SER A 9 2.14 -2.35 15.13
C SER A 9 1.49 -3.38 16.05
N ARG A 10 1.94 -3.47 17.31
CA ARG A 10 1.43 -4.46 18.26
C ARG A 10 0.11 -4.05 18.92
N TRP A 11 -0.23 -2.76 18.89
CA TRP A 11 -1.32 -2.19 19.67
C TRP A 11 -2.16 -1.20 18.86
N VAL A 12 -3.39 -1.00 19.30
CA VAL A 12 -4.29 0.09 18.87
C VAL A 12 -4.74 0.86 20.10
N ILE A 13 -4.78 2.18 20.00
CA ILE A 13 -5.35 3.09 21.01
C ILE A 13 -6.64 3.65 20.45
N PHE A 14 -7.77 3.32 21.07
CA PHE A 14 -9.06 3.92 20.79
C PHE A 14 -9.19 5.24 21.56
N VAL A 15 -9.52 6.30 20.84
CA VAL A 15 -9.66 7.67 21.37
C VAL A 15 -11.09 8.12 21.17
N ARG A 16 -11.79 8.41 22.26
CA ARG A 16 -13.18 8.89 22.22
C ARG A 16 -13.32 10.19 23.00
N ASN A 17 -14.16 11.08 22.48
CA ASN A 17 -14.60 12.25 23.24
C ASN A 17 -15.50 11.82 24.40
N LYS A 18 -15.27 12.40 25.58
CA LYS A 18 -16.18 12.38 26.72
C LYS A 18 -16.68 13.80 26.93
N LYS A 19 -17.99 14.01 26.77
CA LYS A 19 -18.63 15.30 27.07
C LYS A 19 -18.54 15.53 28.59
N ASN A 20 -17.84 16.58 29.02
CA ASN A 20 -17.93 17.06 30.39
C ASN A 20 -18.93 18.22 30.47
N SER A 21 -19.45 18.48 31.67
CA SER A 21 -20.39 19.57 31.96
C SER A 21 -19.76 20.97 31.85
N SER A 22 -18.43 21.04 31.69
CA SER A 22 -17.62 22.26 31.72
C SER A 22 -17.35 22.87 30.34
N GLY A 23 -17.69 22.16 29.24
CA GLY A 23 -17.43 22.59 27.86
C GLY A 23 -16.03 22.28 27.31
N ASN A 24 -15.13 21.79 28.17
CA ASN A 24 -13.78 21.34 27.81
C ASN A 24 -13.82 19.94 27.16
N ILE A 25 -12.81 19.54 26.38
CA ILE A 25 -12.69 18.14 25.95
C ILE A 25 -12.06 17.31 27.07
N SER A 26 -12.72 16.20 27.41
CA SER A 26 -12.10 15.07 28.10
C SER A 26 -11.97 13.91 27.11
N LEU A 27 -10.86 13.16 27.18
CA LEU A 27 -10.63 11.99 26.34
C LEU A 27 -10.77 10.70 27.13
N PHE A 28 -11.33 9.71 26.46
CA PHE A 28 -11.35 8.33 26.91
C PHE A 28 -10.45 7.50 26.02
N LEU A 29 -9.46 6.85 26.64
CA LEU A 29 -8.42 6.09 25.97
C LEU A 29 -8.52 4.62 26.34
N LEU A 30 -8.55 3.76 25.32
CA LEU A 30 -8.49 2.30 25.48
C LEU A 30 -7.34 1.76 24.63
N LYS A 31 -6.47 0.93 25.22
CA LYS A 31 -5.43 0.20 24.50
C LYS A 31 -5.81 -1.27 24.32
N ASP A 32 -5.70 -1.79 23.10
CA ASP A 32 -5.85 -3.23 22.81
C ASP A 32 -4.76 -3.71 21.84
N ARG A 33 -4.60 -5.02 21.68
CA ARG A 33 -3.73 -5.63 20.71
C ARG A 33 -4.34 -5.51 19.32
N PHE A 34 -3.55 -5.00 18.38
CA PHE A 34 -4.00 -4.83 17.00
C PHE A 34 -3.76 -6.12 16.19
N PHE A 35 -4.81 -6.65 15.58
CA PHE A 35 -4.75 -7.75 14.63
C PHE A 35 -5.37 -7.33 13.29
N MET A 36 -4.72 -7.75 12.20
CA MET A 36 -5.17 -7.46 10.83
C MET A 36 -6.50 -8.13 10.46
N ASP A 37 -6.93 -9.13 11.23
CA ASP A 37 -8.23 -9.79 11.06
C ASP A 37 -9.34 -9.13 11.90
N GLY A 38 -9.04 -8.06 12.65
CA GLY A 38 -10.01 -7.36 13.49
C GLY A 38 -10.25 -7.98 14.85
N THR A 39 -9.63 -9.11 15.17
CA THR A 39 -9.79 -9.75 16.48
C THR A 39 -9.27 -8.82 17.56
N LEU A 40 -10.09 -8.55 18.58
CA LEU A 40 -9.70 -7.83 19.79
C LEU A 40 -9.42 -8.84 20.92
N LEU A 41 -8.48 -8.53 21.83
CA LEU A 41 -8.19 -9.40 22.96
C LEU A 41 -8.75 -8.80 24.24
N GLU A 42 -9.83 -9.37 24.74
CA GLU A 42 -10.45 -8.96 26.01
C GLU A 42 -9.52 -9.10 27.23
N LYS A 43 -8.43 -9.89 27.15
CA LYS A 43 -7.59 -10.25 28.31
C LYS A 43 -6.10 -10.24 27.98
N TYR A 44 -5.48 -9.06 27.91
CA TYR A 44 -4.01 -8.96 27.83
C TYR A 44 -3.47 -7.94 28.85
N ARG A 45 -2.37 -8.26 29.53
CA ARG A 45 -1.69 -7.28 30.42
C ARG A 45 -0.96 -6.25 29.57
N HIS A 46 -1.18 -4.97 29.86
CA HIS A 46 -0.55 -3.85 29.15
C HIS A 46 0.66 -3.33 29.93
N ASN A 47 1.69 -2.90 29.21
CA ASN A 47 2.73 -2.02 29.77
C ASN A 47 2.30 -0.56 29.55
N ASP A 48 2.76 0.34 30.43
CA ASP A 48 2.57 1.79 30.31
C ASP A 48 2.96 2.29 28.92
N THR A 49 2.16 3.20 28.39
CA THR A 49 2.33 3.72 27.02
C THR A 49 2.39 5.22 27.05
N SER A 50 3.47 5.78 26.52
CA SER A 50 3.54 7.21 26.31
C SER A 50 2.79 7.60 25.04
N ILE A 51 1.89 8.56 25.18
CA ILE A 51 1.19 9.21 24.07
C ILE A 51 1.57 10.68 24.06
N THR A 52 1.55 11.29 22.87
CA THR A 52 1.75 12.73 22.73
C THR A 52 0.54 13.29 22.02
N ILE A 53 -0.04 14.37 22.53
CA ILE A 53 -1.28 14.94 22.01
C ILE A 53 -0.97 16.29 21.34
N LEU A 54 -1.54 16.47 20.16
CA LEU A 54 -1.56 17.71 19.38
C LEU A 54 -3.01 18.19 19.26
N THR A 55 -3.21 19.49 19.42
CA THR A 55 -4.52 20.13 19.25
C THR A 55 -4.40 21.35 18.34
N LYS A 56 -5.55 21.86 17.88
CA LYS A 56 -5.62 23.05 17.01
C LYS A 56 -4.88 24.27 17.56
N TYR A 57 -5.01 24.55 18.86
CA TYR A 57 -4.48 25.77 19.48
C TYR A 57 -3.18 25.58 20.25
N ASN A 58 -2.74 24.34 20.45
CA ASN A 58 -1.46 24.03 21.04
C ASN A 58 -0.60 23.22 20.05
N PRO A 59 0.15 23.90 19.16
CA PRO A 59 1.03 23.23 18.21
C PRO A 59 2.26 22.61 18.90
N ILE A 60 2.46 22.85 20.20
CA ILE A 60 3.49 22.20 21.00
C ILE A 60 2.93 20.88 21.51
N PRO A 61 3.49 19.73 21.10
CA PRO A 61 2.97 18.42 21.51
C PRO A 61 3.10 18.19 23.03
N THR A 62 2.00 17.91 23.72
CA THR A 62 2.02 17.59 25.15
C THR A 62 2.14 16.09 25.36
N ARG A 63 3.14 15.66 26.12
CA ARG A 63 3.39 14.24 26.43
C ARG A 63 2.58 13.79 27.64
N HIS A 64 1.88 12.68 27.50
CA HIS A 64 1.14 12.00 28.57
C HIS A 64 1.60 10.54 28.70
N ILE A 65 1.52 10.01 29.91
CA ILE A 65 1.78 8.60 30.22
C ILE A 65 0.43 7.97 30.55
N MET A 66 0.01 7.01 29.73
CA MET A 66 -1.18 6.20 30.00
C MET A 66 -0.79 5.09 30.97
N ASN A 67 -1.35 5.11 32.19
CA ASN A 67 -1.02 4.18 33.28
C ASN A 67 -1.87 2.91 33.23
N THR A 68 -1.28 1.77 33.61
CA THR A 68 -1.90 0.43 33.47
C THR A 68 -2.35 -0.23 34.78
N SER A 69 -2.37 0.51 35.90
CA SER A 69 -2.84 0.04 37.21
C SER A 69 -4.34 0.30 37.37
N GLU A 70 -5.28 -0.64 37.59
CA GLU A 70 -5.20 -2.04 38.01
C GLU A 70 -6.52 -2.77 37.63
N LEU A 71 -6.44 -4.08 37.43
CA LEU A 71 -7.53 -4.98 37.03
C LEU A 71 -8.60 -5.18 38.12
N GLN A 72 -9.89 -5.07 37.76
CA GLN A 72 -10.88 -6.16 37.93
C GLN A 72 -11.98 -6.11 36.85
N ILE A 73 -11.86 -7.06 35.91
CA ILE A 73 -12.91 -7.81 35.16
C ILE A 73 -14.30 -7.15 35.22
N GLU A 74 -14.61 -6.17 34.36
CA GLU A 74 -15.34 -6.35 33.09
C GLU A 74 -14.64 -5.60 31.92
N ASN A 75 -13.38 -5.98 31.69
CA ASN A 75 -12.61 -6.03 30.44
C ASN A 75 -12.70 -4.90 29.41
N VAL A 76 -12.46 -3.64 29.81
CA VAL A 76 -11.82 -2.65 28.93
C VAL A 76 -11.00 -1.69 29.82
N THR A 77 -9.68 -1.56 29.61
CA THR A 77 -8.86 -0.59 30.36
C THR A 77 -9.19 0.83 29.88
N HIS A 78 -9.49 1.73 30.81
CA HIS A 78 -9.86 3.10 30.50
C HIS A 78 -8.95 4.06 31.24
N ASP A 79 -8.25 4.89 30.49
CA ASP A 79 -7.62 6.08 31.05
C ASP A 79 -8.43 7.31 30.63
N THR A 80 -8.67 8.23 31.57
CA THR A 80 -9.44 9.45 31.32
C THR A 80 -8.53 10.66 31.46
N LEU A 81 -8.44 11.46 30.40
CA LEU A 81 -7.74 12.74 30.45
C LEU A 81 -8.77 13.84 30.71
N ASP A 82 -8.85 14.34 31.95
CA ASP A 82 -10.00 15.12 32.42
C ASP A 82 -10.08 16.55 31.86
N SER A 83 -9.00 17.09 31.29
CA SER A 83 -9.06 18.32 30.48
C SER A 83 -7.82 18.50 29.62
N ILE A 84 -8.00 18.95 28.37
CA ILE A 84 -6.92 19.43 27.51
C ILE A 84 -7.02 20.96 27.44
N GLU A 85 -6.10 21.63 28.11
CA GLU A 85 -6.10 23.10 28.22
C GLU A 85 -6.06 23.76 26.83
N GLY A 86 -7.00 24.68 26.59
CA GLY A 86 -7.15 25.39 25.31
C GLY A 86 -7.91 24.66 24.20
N ALA A 87 -8.32 23.39 24.37
CA ALA A 87 -9.12 22.66 23.38
C ALA A 87 -10.60 22.58 23.79
N THR A 88 -11.49 23.05 22.90
CA THR A 88 -12.94 23.00 23.06
C THR A 88 -13.52 21.77 22.40
N HIS A 89 -14.72 21.35 22.81
CA HIS A 89 -15.45 20.22 22.22
C HIS A 89 -15.71 20.30 20.71
N ARG A 90 -15.25 21.32 19.98
CA ARG A 90 -15.35 21.44 18.51
C ARG A 90 -14.01 21.24 17.81
N ASP A 91 -12.91 21.20 18.54
CA ASP A 91 -11.58 21.11 17.97
C ASP A 91 -11.20 19.67 17.63
N TRP A 92 -10.28 19.53 16.68
CA TRP A 92 -9.63 18.27 16.38
C TRP A 92 -8.53 17.99 17.41
N ILE A 93 -8.32 16.70 17.67
CA ILE A 93 -7.27 16.19 18.55
C ILE A 93 -6.57 15.06 17.83
N LYS A 94 -5.24 15.07 17.85
CA LYS A 94 -4.40 14.05 17.22
C LYS A 94 -3.39 13.53 18.23
N ILE A 95 -3.34 12.21 18.43
CA ILE A 95 -2.16 11.59 19.06
C ILE A 95 -1.00 11.62 18.04
N THR A 96 0.01 12.44 18.29
CA THR A 96 1.14 12.77 17.40
C THR A 96 2.44 12.04 17.78
N GLY A 97 3.44 12.17 16.91
CA GLY A 97 4.84 11.86 17.20
C GLY A 97 5.30 10.49 16.72
N ARG A 98 4.38 9.55 16.46
CA ARG A 98 4.70 8.14 16.10
C ARG A 98 5.86 7.55 16.94
N THR A 99 6.00 7.99 18.19
CA THR A 99 7.11 7.60 19.08
C THR A 99 6.85 6.24 19.74
N GLY A 100 5.63 5.72 19.64
CA GLY A 100 5.25 4.40 20.13
C GLY A 100 4.80 3.45 19.02
N PHE A 101 4.96 2.15 19.24
CA PHE A 101 4.56 1.07 18.34
C PHE A 101 3.06 0.72 18.47
N TYR A 102 2.19 1.69 18.17
CA TYR A 102 0.73 1.54 18.19
C TYR A 102 0.08 2.29 17.04
N ARG A 103 -1.14 1.88 16.69
CA ARG A 103 -2.08 2.61 15.81
C ARG A 103 -3.08 3.40 16.64
N VAL A 104 -3.72 4.41 16.07
CA VAL A 104 -4.73 5.22 16.78
C VAL A 104 -6.06 5.23 16.05
N ALA A 105 -7.11 4.79 16.73
CA ALA A 105 -8.48 4.74 16.24
C ALA A 105 -9.34 5.80 16.94
N TYR A 106 -9.76 6.83 16.22
CA TYR A 106 -10.64 7.88 16.72
C TYR A 106 -12.12 7.48 16.60
N SER A 107 -12.97 7.94 17.52
CA SER A 107 -14.43 7.92 17.33
C SER A 107 -14.85 8.77 16.12
N ASN A 108 -15.97 8.44 15.48
CA ASN A 108 -16.46 9.10 14.26
C ASN A 108 -16.49 10.65 14.36
N ASP A 109 -16.93 11.21 15.49
CA ASP A 109 -16.95 12.67 15.72
C ASP A 109 -15.53 13.29 15.72
N LEU A 110 -14.55 12.61 16.34
CA LEU A 110 -13.15 13.06 16.31
C LEU A 110 -12.53 12.87 14.92
N PHE A 111 -12.85 11.76 14.25
CA PHE A 111 -12.35 11.48 12.91
C PHE A 111 -12.86 12.51 11.90
N SER A 112 -14.14 12.88 11.96
CA SER A 112 -14.72 13.95 11.13
C SER A 112 -13.98 15.28 11.27
N ARG A 113 -13.60 15.66 12.48
CA ARG A 113 -12.82 16.89 12.71
C ARG A 113 -11.37 16.77 12.22
N ILE A 114 -10.79 15.59 12.31
CA ILE A 114 -9.47 15.31 11.73
C ILE A 114 -9.54 15.45 10.20
N LEU A 115 -10.62 14.99 9.56
CA LEU A 115 -10.82 15.18 8.12
C LEU A 115 -10.89 16.67 7.76
N ASP A 116 -11.62 17.48 8.52
CA ASP A 116 -11.67 18.92 8.31
C ASP A 116 -10.30 19.59 8.54
N ALA A 117 -9.56 19.16 9.56
CA ALA A 117 -8.20 19.63 9.82
C ALA A 117 -7.24 19.28 8.67
N MET A 118 -7.36 18.09 8.08
CA MET A 118 -6.59 17.67 6.90
C MET A 118 -6.95 18.53 5.68
N ARG A 119 -8.24 18.75 5.40
CA ARG A 119 -8.73 19.60 4.30
C ARG A 119 -8.22 21.04 4.42
N ASN A 120 -8.21 21.58 5.64
CA ASN A 120 -7.78 22.95 5.92
C ASN A 120 -6.25 23.10 6.03
N GLY A 121 -5.48 22.02 5.91
CA GLY A 121 -4.02 22.05 6.07
C GLY A 121 -3.55 22.34 7.51
N GLU A 122 -4.42 22.13 8.51
CA GLU A 122 -4.13 22.37 9.94
C GLU A 122 -3.19 21.29 10.52
N ILE A 123 -3.12 20.10 9.90
CA ILE A 123 -2.14 19.06 10.24
C ILE A 123 -0.83 19.30 9.47
N ILE A 124 -0.02 20.21 9.99
CA ILE A 124 1.17 20.74 9.29
C ILE A 124 2.29 19.69 9.14
N ASN A 125 2.48 18.82 10.14
CA ASN A 125 3.60 17.86 10.14
C ASN A 125 3.35 16.68 9.18
N PRO A 126 4.22 16.45 8.18
CA PRO A 126 4.04 15.35 7.22
C PRO A 126 4.01 13.97 7.89
N LYS A 127 4.75 13.77 8.99
CA LYS A 127 4.76 12.50 9.75
C LYS A 127 3.40 12.19 10.37
N ASP A 128 2.64 13.22 10.76
CA ASP A 128 1.30 13.04 11.31
C ASP A 128 0.29 12.69 10.23
N ARG A 129 0.40 13.30 9.04
CA ARG A 129 -0.41 12.95 7.87
C ARG A 129 -0.15 11.51 7.42
N ILE A 130 1.11 11.10 7.32
CA ILE A 130 1.51 9.69 7.07
C ILE A 130 0.93 8.77 8.15
N GLY A 131 1.01 9.18 9.42
CA GLY A 131 0.40 8.51 10.57
C GLY A 131 -1.10 8.22 10.38
N LEU A 132 -1.85 9.27 10.06
CA LEU A 132 -3.29 9.18 9.84
C LEU A 132 -3.62 8.23 8.69
N ILE A 133 -2.97 8.39 7.53
CA ILE A 133 -3.28 7.57 6.35
C ILE A 133 -2.98 6.09 6.62
N ASP A 134 -1.79 5.77 7.14
CA ASP A 134 -1.39 4.38 7.44
C ASP A 134 -2.29 3.74 8.51
N ASP A 135 -2.63 4.47 9.57
CA ASP A 135 -3.54 3.96 10.60
C ASP A 135 -4.95 3.76 10.08
N THR A 136 -5.54 4.73 9.38
CA THR A 136 -6.90 4.64 8.85
C THR A 136 -7.05 3.46 7.88
N VAL A 137 -6.10 3.25 6.97
CA VAL A 137 -6.15 2.11 6.03
C VAL A 137 -5.99 0.77 6.76
N ALA A 138 -5.10 0.70 7.76
CA ALA A 138 -4.93 -0.51 8.54
C ALA A 138 -6.14 -0.83 9.43
N LEU A 139 -6.78 0.20 9.99
CA LEU A 139 -8.02 0.07 10.77
C LEU A 139 -9.18 -0.37 9.86
N ALA A 140 -9.28 0.17 8.65
CA ALA A 140 -10.26 -0.26 7.66
C ALA A 140 -10.05 -1.73 7.27
N ARG A 141 -8.79 -2.12 6.99
CA ARG A 141 -8.45 -3.52 6.74
C ARG A 141 -8.79 -4.42 7.91
N ALA A 142 -8.59 -3.98 9.15
CA ALA A 142 -8.98 -4.72 10.35
C ALA A 142 -10.51 -4.73 10.59
N GLY A 143 -11.30 -3.98 9.83
CA GLY A 143 -12.74 -3.84 10.05
C GLY A 143 -13.10 -3.01 11.28
N LEU A 144 -12.15 -2.23 11.81
CA LEU A 144 -12.40 -1.27 12.89
C LEU A 144 -12.95 0.04 12.35
N TYR A 145 -12.57 0.41 11.13
CA TYR A 145 -13.14 1.48 10.32
C TYR A 145 -13.81 0.90 9.07
N LYS A 146 -14.68 1.67 8.45
CA LYS A 146 -15.16 1.44 7.09
C LYS A 146 -14.06 1.75 6.06
N THR A 147 -14.15 1.14 4.88
CA THR A 147 -13.27 1.48 3.75
C THR A 147 -13.59 2.88 3.20
N SER A 148 -14.88 3.28 3.22
CA SER A 148 -15.34 4.62 2.88
C SER A 148 -14.70 5.71 3.74
N GLU A 149 -14.46 5.46 5.04
CA GLU A 149 -13.72 6.38 5.91
C GLU A 149 -12.26 6.57 5.47
N ALA A 150 -11.62 5.50 4.97
CA ALA A 150 -10.28 5.60 4.40
C ALA A 150 -10.27 6.38 3.08
N LEU A 151 -11.27 6.16 2.22
CA LEU A 151 -11.43 6.92 0.99
C LEU A 151 -11.70 8.40 1.27
N GLU A 152 -12.53 8.73 2.27
CA GLU A 152 -12.81 10.10 2.67
C GLU A 152 -11.54 10.82 3.13
N LEU A 153 -10.69 10.16 3.93
CA LEU A 153 -9.40 10.72 4.33
C LEU A 153 -8.47 10.95 3.13
N LEU A 154 -8.31 9.97 2.24
CA LEU A 154 -7.47 10.12 1.05
C LEU A 154 -7.97 11.27 0.16
N ASN A 155 -9.29 11.48 0.10
CA ASN A 155 -9.90 12.57 -0.63
C ASN A 155 -9.51 13.96 -0.10
N THR A 156 -9.21 14.08 1.19
CA THR A 156 -8.74 15.35 1.79
C THR A 156 -7.32 15.72 1.38
N CYS A 157 -6.55 14.79 0.82
CA CYS A 157 -5.13 14.96 0.54
C CYS A 157 -4.83 15.52 -0.87
N ARG A 158 -5.84 15.99 -1.62
CA ARG A 158 -5.70 16.45 -3.02
C ARG A 158 -4.67 17.58 -3.21
N ASP A 159 -4.47 18.40 -2.19
CA ASP A 159 -3.52 19.53 -2.19
C ASP A 159 -2.18 19.22 -1.51
N GLU A 160 -1.91 17.94 -1.21
CA GLU A 160 -0.64 17.50 -0.60
C GLU A 160 0.57 17.85 -1.48
N ARG A 161 1.71 18.12 -0.84
CA ARG A 161 2.97 18.56 -1.50
C ARG A 161 4.17 17.71 -1.12
N GLU A 162 4.10 16.97 -0.02
CA GLU A 162 5.21 16.22 0.52
C GLU A 162 5.33 14.84 -0.15
N TYR A 163 6.51 14.58 -0.72
CA TYR A 163 6.81 13.32 -1.41
C TYR A 163 6.47 12.08 -0.57
N ALA A 164 6.86 12.07 0.70
CA ALA A 164 6.65 10.92 1.59
C ALA A 164 5.16 10.69 1.91
N VAL A 165 4.35 11.76 1.94
CA VAL A 165 2.90 11.64 2.12
C VAL A 165 2.27 11.08 0.84
N TRP A 166 2.66 11.58 -0.34
CA TRP A 166 2.21 11.02 -1.62
C TRP A 166 2.54 9.54 -1.80
N ALA A 167 3.74 9.11 -1.40
CA ALA A 167 4.10 7.70 -1.41
C ALA A 167 3.15 6.86 -0.52
N THR A 168 2.73 7.40 0.62
CA THR A 168 1.78 6.77 1.54
C THR A 168 0.37 6.73 0.94
N ILE A 169 -0.09 7.82 0.32
CA ILE A 169 -1.38 7.90 -0.40
C ILE A 169 -1.45 6.85 -1.52
N ILE A 170 -0.41 6.77 -2.35
CA ILE A 170 -0.35 5.81 -3.46
C ILE A 170 -0.32 4.37 -2.94
N SER A 171 0.41 4.09 -1.85
CA SER A 171 0.38 2.77 -1.20
C SER A 171 -1.04 2.42 -0.74
N ALA A 172 -1.70 3.34 -0.04
CA ALA A 172 -3.08 3.17 0.43
C ALA A 172 -4.06 2.89 -0.72
N LEU A 173 -3.98 3.66 -1.81
CA LEU A 173 -4.82 3.44 -3.00
C LEU A 173 -4.56 2.06 -3.63
N ASN A 174 -3.30 1.62 -3.73
CA ASN A 174 -2.99 0.28 -4.25
C ASN A 174 -3.50 -0.84 -3.34
N GLU A 175 -3.43 -0.66 -2.02
CA GLU A 175 -3.96 -1.63 -1.05
C GLU A 175 -5.48 -1.75 -1.14
N ILE A 176 -6.20 -0.63 -1.28
CA ILE A 176 -7.66 -0.63 -1.44
C ILE A 176 -8.04 -1.21 -2.81
N ARG A 177 -7.31 -0.88 -3.89
CA ARG A 177 -7.53 -1.47 -5.23
C ARG A 177 -7.60 -2.99 -5.19
N GLY A 178 -6.72 -3.61 -4.41
CA GLY A 178 -6.62 -5.05 -4.28
C GLY A 178 -7.84 -5.74 -3.66
N ILE A 179 -8.77 -4.99 -3.06
CA ILE A 179 -9.98 -5.54 -2.43
C ILE A 179 -11.29 -5.05 -3.07
N VAL A 180 -11.23 -4.28 -4.16
CA VAL A 180 -12.45 -3.77 -4.82
C VAL A 180 -13.27 -4.96 -5.39
N PRO A 181 -14.59 -5.03 -5.12
CA PRO A 181 -15.33 -6.28 -5.27
C PRO A 181 -15.65 -6.70 -6.71
N ASN A 182 -15.94 -5.75 -7.59
CA ASN A 182 -16.42 -6.00 -8.95
C ASN A 182 -15.96 -4.91 -9.94
N LEU A 183 -16.22 -5.11 -11.22
CA LEU A 183 -15.79 -4.20 -12.28
C LEU A 183 -16.39 -2.78 -12.16
N GLY A 184 -17.68 -2.66 -11.83
CA GLY A 184 -18.32 -1.36 -11.68
C GLY A 184 -17.71 -0.53 -10.54
N ALA A 185 -17.50 -1.17 -9.38
CA ALA A 185 -16.82 -0.54 -8.25
C ALA A 185 -15.34 -0.23 -8.57
N LEU A 186 -14.67 -1.06 -9.37
CA LEU A 186 -13.30 -0.82 -9.82
C LEU A 186 -13.18 0.44 -10.66
N LEU A 187 -14.09 0.63 -11.63
CA LEU A 187 -14.12 1.83 -12.47
C LEU A 187 -14.35 3.10 -11.63
N ALA A 188 -15.32 3.07 -10.70
CA ALA A 188 -15.59 4.19 -9.80
C ALA A 188 -14.38 4.49 -8.88
N PHE A 189 -13.74 3.45 -8.35
CA PHE A 189 -12.55 3.60 -7.53
C PHE A 189 -11.33 4.13 -8.32
N GLN A 190 -11.16 3.71 -9.58
CA GLN A 190 -10.13 4.23 -10.47
C GLN A 190 -10.35 5.72 -10.73
N GLU A 191 -11.58 6.14 -11.06
CA GLU A 191 -11.91 7.55 -11.23
C GLU A 191 -11.63 8.36 -9.95
N PHE A 192 -12.00 7.83 -8.78
CA PHE A 192 -11.67 8.43 -7.50
C PHE A 192 -10.15 8.62 -7.33
N ALA A 193 -9.35 7.58 -7.56
CA ALA A 193 -7.89 7.63 -7.44
C ALA A 193 -7.27 8.64 -8.42
N GLN A 194 -7.77 8.67 -9.67
CA GLN A 194 -7.36 9.66 -10.67
C GLN A 194 -7.65 11.09 -10.18
N ASN A 195 -8.83 11.34 -9.61
CA ASN A 195 -9.21 12.66 -9.10
C ASN A 195 -8.36 13.11 -7.89
N VAL A 196 -7.86 12.17 -7.09
CA VAL A 196 -6.91 12.44 -6.01
C VAL A 196 -5.51 12.79 -6.55
N LEU A 197 -5.04 12.08 -7.59
CA LEU A 197 -3.65 12.14 -8.06
C LEU A 197 -3.40 13.20 -9.16
N ARG A 198 -4.36 13.44 -10.06
CA ARG A 198 -4.24 14.37 -11.20
C ARG A 198 -3.77 15.77 -10.79
N PRO A 199 -4.31 16.41 -9.73
CA PRO A 199 -3.87 17.76 -9.34
C PRO A 199 -2.37 17.82 -9.03
N ALA A 200 -1.81 16.77 -8.45
CA ALA A 200 -0.40 16.68 -8.13
C ALA A 200 0.45 16.55 -9.41
N LEU A 201 0.06 15.68 -10.35
CA LEU A 201 0.79 15.53 -11.62
C LEU A 201 0.75 16.81 -12.44
N SER A 202 -0.40 17.48 -12.53
CA SER A 202 -0.53 18.78 -13.21
C SER A 202 0.39 19.85 -12.64
N ARG A 203 0.66 19.81 -11.33
CA ARG A 203 1.55 20.76 -10.65
C ARG A 203 3.02 20.51 -10.99
N VAL A 204 3.47 19.25 -10.91
CA VAL A 204 4.88 18.88 -11.16
C VAL A 204 5.22 18.80 -12.65
N GLY A 205 4.26 18.46 -13.50
CA GLY A 205 4.42 18.29 -14.95
C GLY A 205 5.26 17.07 -15.34
N TRP A 206 5.32 16.78 -16.65
CA TRP A 206 6.11 15.68 -17.24
C TRP A 206 7.58 16.03 -17.43
N ASP A 207 7.89 17.31 -17.59
CA ASP A 207 9.24 17.80 -17.78
C ASP A 207 9.79 18.46 -16.52
N LYS A 208 11.09 18.33 -16.31
CA LYS A 208 11.83 19.03 -15.26
C LYS A 208 11.81 20.53 -15.55
N LYS A 209 11.33 21.33 -14.59
CA LYS A 209 11.31 22.79 -14.70
C LYS A 209 12.59 23.39 -14.09
N ILE A 210 13.03 24.53 -14.65
CA ILE A 210 14.19 25.26 -14.11
C ILE A 210 13.84 25.75 -12.69
N GLY A 211 14.70 25.43 -11.72
CA GLY A 211 14.52 25.85 -10.33
C GLY A 211 13.45 25.08 -9.56
N GLU A 212 12.95 23.95 -10.07
CA GLU A 212 12.02 23.12 -9.30
C GLU A 212 12.68 22.43 -8.10
N PRO A 213 11.95 22.19 -7.00
CA PRO A 213 12.47 21.42 -5.87
C PRO A 213 12.93 20.01 -6.28
N ASP A 214 14.05 19.52 -5.75
CA ASP A 214 14.61 18.20 -6.10
C ASP A 214 13.60 17.06 -5.94
N LEU A 215 12.77 17.12 -4.89
CA LEU A 215 11.74 16.10 -4.62
C LEU A 215 10.64 16.05 -5.70
N HIS A 216 10.45 17.11 -6.51
CA HIS A 216 9.57 17.04 -7.68
C HIS A 216 10.07 16.02 -8.71
N GLY A 217 11.39 15.92 -8.88
CA GLY A 217 12.03 14.92 -9.74
C GLY A 217 11.71 13.49 -9.34
N MET A 218 11.57 13.23 -8.03
CA MET A 218 11.16 11.92 -7.50
C MET A 218 9.64 11.72 -7.52
N LEU A 219 8.88 12.78 -7.24
CA LEU A 219 7.42 12.75 -7.18
C LEU A 219 6.79 12.52 -8.56
N ARG A 220 7.36 13.11 -9.60
CA ARG A 220 6.90 13.02 -10.99
C ARG A 220 6.75 11.58 -11.51
N PRO A 221 7.82 10.76 -11.59
CA PRO A 221 7.68 9.38 -12.07
C PRO A 221 6.75 8.55 -11.19
N MET A 222 6.72 8.81 -9.87
CA MET A 222 5.81 8.13 -8.95
C MET A 222 4.33 8.42 -9.28
N LEU A 223 3.99 9.68 -9.56
CA LEU A 223 2.64 10.08 -9.95
C LEU A 223 2.26 9.57 -11.33
N ILE A 224 3.17 9.63 -12.31
CA ILE A 224 2.96 9.09 -13.67
C ILE A 224 2.66 7.59 -13.59
N THR A 225 3.50 6.81 -12.91
CA THR A 225 3.27 5.37 -12.72
C THR A 225 1.94 5.10 -12.03
N ALA A 226 1.62 5.84 -10.96
CA ALA A 226 0.37 5.65 -10.23
C ALA A 226 -0.86 5.93 -11.11
N LEU A 227 -0.90 7.07 -11.80
CA LEU A 227 -2.01 7.43 -12.70
C LEU A 227 -2.14 6.45 -13.87
N GLY A 228 -1.02 6.03 -14.47
CA GLY A 228 -1.01 4.98 -15.48
C GLY A 228 -1.62 3.67 -14.97
N ARG A 229 -1.23 3.22 -13.77
CA ARG A 229 -1.80 2.02 -13.11
C ARG A 229 -3.27 2.15 -12.72
N PHE A 230 -3.79 3.37 -12.58
CA PHE A 230 -5.21 3.64 -12.37
C PHE A 230 -5.95 3.97 -13.68
N GLU A 231 -5.36 3.63 -14.83
CA GLU A 231 -5.99 3.75 -16.16
C GLU A 231 -6.33 5.20 -16.57
N ASP A 232 -5.53 6.17 -16.12
CA ASP A 232 -5.67 7.56 -16.57
C ASP A 232 -5.31 7.72 -18.06
N SER A 233 -6.32 7.86 -18.92
CA SER A 233 -6.11 7.91 -20.38
C SER A 233 -5.16 9.01 -20.85
N PRO A 234 -5.23 10.26 -20.34
CA PRO A 234 -4.26 11.29 -20.69
C PRO A 234 -2.81 10.89 -20.37
N THR A 235 -2.58 10.31 -19.18
CA THR A 235 -1.26 9.83 -18.78
C THR A 235 -0.77 8.68 -19.65
N ILE A 236 -1.65 7.74 -20.02
CA ILE A 236 -1.33 6.61 -20.90
C ILE A 236 -0.93 7.13 -22.29
N ASN A 237 -1.73 8.02 -22.87
CA ASN A 237 -1.48 8.57 -24.21
C ASN A 237 -0.13 9.31 -24.26
N GLU A 238 0.17 10.13 -23.24
CA GLU A 238 1.46 10.83 -23.15
C GLU A 238 2.63 9.83 -23.01
N ALA A 239 2.49 8.75 -22.24
CA ALA A 239 3.53 7.72 -22.14
C ALA A 239 3.82 7.06 -23.50
N PHE A 240 2.78 6.76 -24.30
CA PHE A 240 2.95 6.26 -25.66
C PHE A 240 3.59 7.28 -26.59
N GLU A 241 3.24 8.57 -26.47
CA GLU A 241 3.87 9.63 -27.24
C GLU A 241 5.36 9.75 -26.92
N GLN A 242 5.74 9.74 -25.64
CA GLN A 242 7.14 9.76 -25.18
C GLN A 242 7.91 8.53 -25.68
N PHE A 243 7.31 7.34 -25.60
CA PHE A 243 7.91 6.11 -26.12
C PHE A 243 8.03 6.12 -27.65
N GLY A 244 7.08 6.73 -28.36
CA GLY A 244 7.10 6.94 -29.80
C GLY A 244 8.22 7.91 -30.23
N LYS A 245 8.36 9.06 -29.55
CA LYS A 245 9.44 10.05 -29.78
C LYS A 245 10.82 9.42 -29.64
N ALA A 246 11.00 8.46 -28.73
CA ALA A 246 12.24 7.72 -28.60
C ALA A 246 12.68 6.98 -29.88
N HIS A 247 11.72 6.61 -30.73
CA HIS A 247 12.03 5.97 -32.01
C HIS A 247 12.47 6.98 -33.07
N ALA A 248 12.03 8.24 -32.95
CA ALA A 248 12.35 9.32 -33.87
C ALA A 248 13.67 10.05 -33.54
N GLY A 249 14.53 9.46 -32.68
CA GLY A 249 15.84 10.01 -32.32
C GLY A 249 15.83 10.98 -31.13
N PHE A 250 14.71 11.11 -30.42
CA PHE A 250 14.66 11.83 -29.14
C PHE A 250 14.96 10.89 -27.98
N GLU A 251 15.44 11.37 -26.84
CA GLU A 251 15.62 10.52 -25.65
C GLU A 251 14.53 10.80 -24.62
N ILE A 252 13.94 9.73 -24.05
CA ILE A 252 13.08 9.86 -22.87
C ILE A 252 13.96 10.25 -21.69
N SER A 253 13.57 11.32 -21.00
CA SER A 253 14.24 11.76 -19.76
C SER A 253 14.40 10.59 -18.78
N ALA A 254 15.62 10.44 -18.26
CA ALA A 254 16.00 9.31 -17.40
C ALA A 254 15.10 9.18 -16.15
N ASP A 255 14.58 10.29 -15.66
CA ASP A 255 13.71 10.36 -14.47
C ASP A 255 12.37 9.65 -14.71
N ILE A 256 11.74 9.88 -15.87
CA ILE A 256 10.40 9.34 -16.19
C ILE A 256 10.45 8.04 -17.01
N ARG A 257 11.61 7.68 -17.55
CA ARG A 257 11.77 6.52 -18.45
C ARG A 257 11.19 5.23 -17.88
N GLY A 258 11.39 4.98 -16.59
CA GLY A 258 10.83 3.80 -15.92
C GLY A 258 9.31 3.79 -15.90
N ALA A 259 8.69 4.95 -15.61
CA ALA A 259 7.24 5.10 -15.62
C ALA A 259 6.67 4.93 -17.04
N VAL A 260 7.34 5.50 -18.05
CA VAL A 260 6.96 5.36 -19.46
C VAL A 260 7.02 3.89 -19.89
N TYR A 261 8.14 3.20 -19.64
CA TYR A 261 8.28 1.79 -19.99
C TYR A 261 7.22 0.91 -19.34
N GLU A 262 6.93 1.15 -18.06
CA GLU A 262 5.92 0.38 -17.34
C GLU A 262 4.53 0.57 -17.95
N ILE A 263 4.13 1.81 -18.24
CA ILE A 263 2.82 2.10 -18.82
C ILE A 263 2.69 1.47 -20.20
N VAL A 264 3.68 1.65 -21.09
CA VAL A 264 3.61 1.05 -22.43
C VAL A 264 3.71 -0.48 -22.37
N ALA A 265 4.39 -1.07 -21.38
CA ALA A 265 4.36 -2.51 -21.19
C ALA A 265 2.96 -3.01 -20.81
N ILE A 266 2.27 -2.32 -19.89
CA ILE A 266 0.92 -2.69 -19.42
C ILE A 266 -0.10 -2.66 -20.57
N TYR A 267 -0.09 -1.59 -21.37
CA TYR A 267 -1.13 -1.32 -22.37
C TYR A 267 -0.69 -1.60 -23.82
N GLY A 268 0.58 -1.93 -24.03
CA GLY A 268 1.17 -2.16 -25.34
C GLY A 268 0.84 -3.53 -25.92
N ASN A 269 1.16 -3.68 -27.20
CA ASN A 269 1.00 -4.91 -27.96
C ASN A 269 2.34 -5.65 -28.12
N SER A 270 2.38 -6.72 -28.93
CA SER A 270 3.61 -7.46 -29.21
C SER A 270 4.76 -6.56 -29.68
N ALA A 271 4.52 -5.58 -30.56
CA ALA A 271 5.57 -4.71 -31.07
C ALA A 271 6.21 -3.85 -29.97
N VAL A 272 5.42 -3.43 -28.98
CA VAL A 272 5.94 -2.73 -27.79
C VAL A 272 6.79 -3.66 -26.95
N LEU A 273 6.33 -4.90 -26.71
CA LEU A 273 7.10 -5.90 -25.96
C LEU A 273 8.42 -6.21 -26.67
N ASP A 274 8.39 -6.46 -27.99
CA ASP A 274 9.58 -6.72 -28.80
C ASP A 274 10.60 -5.60 -28.67
N ARG A 275 10.12 -4.35 -28.69
CA ARG A 275 10.97 -3.17 -28.51
C ARG A 275 11.56 -3.07 -27.12
N LEU A 276 10.80 -3.34 -26.06
CA LEU A 276 11.32 -3.34 -24.70
C LEU A 276 12.38 -4.45 -24.49
N LEU A 277 12.15 -5.65 -25.05
CA LEU A 277 13.12 -6.74 -25.01
C LEU A 277 14.39 -6.39 -25.79
N ALA A 278 14.27 -5.79 -26.97
CA ALA A 278 15.42 -5.29 -27.73
C ALA A 278 16.21 -4.23 -26.93
N LEU A 279 15.53 -3.29 -26.28
CA LEU A 279 16.18 -2.31 -25.41
C LEU A 279 16.93 -2.97 -24.24
N TYR A 280 16.39 -4.04 -23.66
CA TYR A 280 17.06 -4.79 -22.60
C TYR A 280 18.36 -5.43 -23.08
N GLU A 281 18.33 -6.05 -24.26
CA GLU A 281 19.51 -6.73 -24.83
C GLU A 281 20.63 -5.76 -25.20
N HIS A 282 20.27 -4.55 -25.63
CA HIS A 282 21.22 -3.50 -26.03
C HIS A 282 21.57 -2.52 -24.90
N ALA A 283 20.98 -2.68 -23.71
CA ALA A 283 21.23 -1.79 -22.58
C ALA A 283 22.71 -1.86 -22.16
N GLY A 284 23.37 -0.70 -22.16
CA GLY A 284 24.79 -0.58 -21.82
C GLY A 284 25.09 -0.64 -20.32
N ASP A 285 24.07 -0.58 -19.47
CA ASP A 285 24.21 -0.61 -18.02
C ASP A 285 23.10 -1.43 -17.31
N ASP A 286 23.42 -1.90 -16.10
CA ASP A 286 22.53 -2.74 -15.30
C ASP A 286 21.30 -1.99 -14.77
N GLN A 287 21.36 -0.65 -14.64
CA GLN A 287 20.24 0.14 -14.14
C GLN A 287 19.13 0.21 -15.19
N GLU A 288 19.48 0.41 -16.46
CA GLU A 288 18.52 0.36 -17.58
C GLU A 288 17.91 -1.04 -17.73
N LYS A 289 18.73 -2.11 -17.61
CA LYS A 289 18.21 -3.49 -17.60
C LYS A 289 17.17 -3.72 -16.51
N LYS A 290 17.46 -3.30 -15.27
CA LYS A 290 16.52 -3.41 -14.14
C LYS A 290 15.27 -2.57 -14.34
N ARG A 291 15.40 -1.38 -14.94
CA ARG A 291 14.25 -0.51 -15.27
C ARG A 291 13.31 -1.22 -16.24
N ILE A 292 13.83 -1.84 -17.29
CA ILE A 292 13.05 -2.58 -18.28
C ILE A 292 12.42 -3.84 -17.65
N LEU A 293 13.20 -4.63 -16.90
CA LEU A 293 12.67 -5.81 -16.21
C LEU A 293 11.52 -5.48 -15.25
N ASN A 294 11.63 -4.37 -14.51
CA ASN A 294 10.55 -3.92 -13.64
C ASN A 294 9.29 -3.53 -14.43
N ALA A 295 9.44 -2.92 -15.60
CA ALA A 295 8.31 -2.58 -16.47
C ALA A 295 7.60 -3.82 -17.02
N LEU A 296 8.34 -4.88 -17.36
CA LEU A 296 7.78 -6.13 -17.88
C LEU A 296 6.86 -6.85 -16.89
N ALA A 297 6.95 -6.56 -15.58
CA ALA A 297 6.07 -7.17 -14.57
C ALA A 297 4.57 -6.86 -14.80
N GLY A 298 4.27 -5.73 -15.43
CA GLY A 298 2.89 -5.35 -15.77
C GLY A 298 2.47 -5.74 -17.19
N ALA A 299 3.36 -6.32 -17.99
CA ALA A 299 3.11 -6.55 -19.41
C ALA A 299 1.92 -7.49 -19.65
N GLY A 300 1.20 -7.26 -20.76
CA GLY A 300 0.14 -8.18 -21.19
C GLY A 300 -1.09 -8.20 -20.28
N CYS A 301 -1.37 -7.13 -19.53
CA CYS A 301 -2.62 -7.00 -18.77
C CYS A 301 -3.88 -7.25 -19.64
N ASN A 302 -3.76 -7.03 -20.95
CA ASN A 302 -4.82 -7.27 -21.94
C ASN A 302 -4.56 -8.48 -22.86
N ASP A 303 -3.42 -9.17 -22.77
CA ASP A 303 -3.01 -10.26 -23.66
C ASP A 303 -2.14 -11.30 -22.92
N GLU A 304 -2.69 -12.51 -22.76
CA GLU A 304 -2.05 -13.62 -22.03
C GLU A 304 -0.77 -14.10 -22.69
N SER A 305 -0.74 -14.08 -24.03
CA SER A 305 0.42 -14.53 -24.79
C SER A 305 1.66 -13.66 -24.52
N LEU A 306 1.46 -12.37 -24.22
CA LEU A 306 2.54 -11.47 -23.85
C LEU A 306 3.06 -11.78 -22.43
N ILE A 307 2.18 -12.18 -21.51
CA ILE A 307 2.57 -12.58 -20.16
C ILE A 307 3.41 -13.86 -20.20
N GLU A 308 2.98 -14.86 -20.98
CA GLU A 308 3.72 -16.11 -21.18
C GLU A 308 5.11 -15.86 -21.76
N ARG A 309 5.21 -15.03 -22.81
CA ARG A 309 6.50 -14.62 -23.40
C ARG A 309 7.43 -13.93 -22.41
N VAL A 310 6.88 -13.10 -21.50
CA VAL A 310 7.67 -12.49 -20.42
C VAL A 310 8.17 -13.57 -19.45
N LEU A 311 7.33 -14.51 -19.04
CA LEU A 311 7.74 -15.60 -18.14
C LEU A 311 8.81 -16.49 -18.77
N GLU A 312 8.68 -16.84 -20.05
CA GLU A 312 9.70 -17.57 -20.82
C GLU A 312 11.02 -16.79 -20.87
N PHE A 313 10.96 -15.48 -21.12
CA PHE A 313 12.13 -14.61 -21.12
C PHE A 313 12.83 -14.58 -19.75
N LEU A 314 12.07 -14.49 -18.65
CA LEU A 314 12.61 -14.53 -17.28
C LEU A 314 13.25 -15.89 -16.93
N MET A 315 12.78 -16.97 -17.54
CA MET A 315 13.35 -18.32 -17.41
C MET A 315 14.55 -18.58 -18.33
N SER A 316 14.84 -17.68 -19.27
CA SER A 316 15.97 -17.81 -20.20
C SER A 316 17.29 -17.33 -19.60
N ASP A 317 18.41 -17.81 -20.13
CA ASP A 317 19.76 -17.43 -19.70
C ASP A 317 20.14 -15.97 -20.00
N LYS A 318 19.25 -15.22 -20.67
CA LYS A 318 19.39 -13.78 -20.88
C LYS A 318 19.17 -12.98 -19.59
N VAL A 319 18.40 -13.51 -18.63
CA VAL A 319 18.04 -12.83 -17.39
C VAL A 319 18.77 -13.44 -16.20
N LEU A 320 19.35 -12.57 -15.36
CA LEU A 320 20.03 -12.99 -14.14
C LEU A 320 19.07 -13.72 -13.20
N THR A 321 19.54 -14.82 -12.61
CA THR A 321 18.78 -15.64 -11.65
C THR A 321 18.37 -14.87 -10.40
N SER A 322 19.07 -13.78 -10.07
CA SER A 322 18.74 -12.86 -8.98
C SER A 322 17.70 -11.80 -9.33
N ASP A 323 17.50 -11.49 -10.62
CA ASP A 323 16.57 -10.45 -11.06
C ASP A 323 15.19 -11.02 -11.40
N ALA A 324 15.12 -12.21 -12.02
CA ALA A 324 13.86 -12.80 -12.45
C ALA A 324 12.82 -12.97 -11.31
N PRO A 325 13.17 -13.48 -10.11
CA PRO A 325 12.22 -13.57 -9.00
C PRO A 325 11.68 -12.20 -8.55
N LEU A 326 12.46 -11.12 -8.71
CA LEU A 326 12.03 -9.76 -8.37
C LEU A 326 11.00 -9.21 -9.35
N VAL A 327 11.03 -9.65 -10.61
CA VAL A 327 10.00 -9.34 -11.61
C VAL A 327 8.73 -10.13 -11.30
N ILE A 328 8.87 -11.44 -11.04
CA ILE A 328 7.76 -12.32 -10.65
C ILE A 328 7.05 -11.81 -9.39
N GLU A 329 7.78 -11.37 -8.37
CA GLU A 329 7.22 -10.71 -7.17
C GLU A 329 6.32 -9.53 -7.55
N ARG A 330 6.78 -8.69 -8.49
CA ARG A 330 6.06 -7.48 -8.94
C ARG A 330 4.85 -7.80 -9.80
N MET A 331 4.84 -8.91 -10.53
CA MET A 331 3.65 -9.35 -11.29
C MET A 331 2.44 -9.51 -10.37
N GLY A 332 2.64 -9.84 -9.08
CA GLY A 332 1.57 -9.92 -8.09
C GLY A 332 0.82 -8.60 -7.86
N ALA A 333 1.39 -7.45 -8.21
CA ALA A 333 0.70 -6.16 -8.15
C ALA A 333 -0.31 -5.94 -9.29
N HIS A 334 -0.30 -6.82 -10.31
CA HIS A 334 -1.18 -6.82 -11.46
C HIS A 334 -2.02 -8.11 -11.44
N ASN A 335 -3.35 -7.98 -11.42
CA ASN A 335 -4.25 -9.12 -11.18
C ASN A 335 -4.00 -10.27 -12.18
N LYS A 336 -4.10 -9.99 -13.49
CA LYS A 336 -3.94 -10.99 -14.55
C LYS A 336 -2.49 -11.53 -14.68
N PRO A 337 -1.44 -10.69 -14.78
CA PRO A 337 -0.05 -11.15 -14.76
C PRO A 337 0.31 -11.99 -13.53
N GLY A 338 -0.12 -11.58 -12.33
CA GLY A 338 0.13 -12.31 -11.09
C GLY A 338 -0.53 -13.69 -11.06
N MET A 339 -1.78 -13.81 -11.53
CA MET A 339 -2.48 -15.09 -11.63
C MET A 339 -1.78 -16.06 -12.59
N ILE A 340 -1.36 -15.58 -13.77
CA ILE A 340 -0.68 -16.42 -14.76
C ILE A 340 0.72 -16.81 -14.27
N ALA A 341 1.46 -15.88 -13.65
CA ALA A 341 2.75 -16.18 -13.04
C ALA A 341 2.64 -17.25 -11.93
N TRP A 342 1.58 -17.20 -11.11
CA TRP A 342 1.33 -18.24 -10.11
C TRP A 342 1.07 -19.61 -10.75
N ASN A 343 0.23 -19.66 -11.79
CA ASN A 343 -0.02 -20.90 -12.53
C ASN A 343 1.24 -21.44 -13.18
N PHE A 344 2.06 -20.56 -13.78
CA PHE A 344 3.35 -20.92 -14.36
C PHE A 344 4.28 -21.55 -13.33
N ILE A 345 4.39 -20.97 -12.12
CA ILE A 345 5.21 -21.52 -11.03
C ILE A 345 4.71 -22.90 -10.62
N LYS A 346 3.39 -23.10 -10.49
CA LYS A 346 2.83 -24.40 -10.12
C LYS A 346 3.14 -25.47 -11.15
N THR A 347 2.94 -25.15 -12.43
CA THR A 347 3.15 -26.09 -13.54
C THR A 347 4.62 -26.43 -13.73
N ASN A 348 5.52 -25.47 -13.53
CA ASN A 348 6.96 -25.60 -13.79
C ASN A 348 7.79 -25.62 -12.49
N TRP A 349 7.21 -26.13 -11.39
CA TRP A 349 7.80 -25.98 -10.05
C TRP A 349 9.25 -26.45 -9.95
N GLN A 350 9.56 -27.61 -10.54
CA GLN A 350 10.90 -28.18 -10.49
C GLN A 350 11.93 -27.29 -11.21
N ASP A 351 11.59 -26.78 -12.39
CA ASP A 351 12.48 -25.91 -13.17
C ASP A 351 12.66 -24.54 -12.51
N VAL A 352 11.59 -23.97 -11.96
CA VAL A 352 11.60 -22.71 -11.20
C VAL A 352 12.48 -22.84 -9.96
N VAL A 353 12.36 -23.93 -9.21
CA VAL A 353 13.22 -24.19 -8.03
C VAL A 353 14.66 -24.40 -8.47
N ALA A 354 14.92 -25.22 -9.49
CA ALA A 354 16.27 -25.48 -9.98
C ALA A 354 16.98 -24.18 -10.43
N ARG A 355 16.25 -23.27 -11.08
CA ARG A 355 16.81 -22.01 -11.58
C ARG A 355 16.98 -20.95 -10.49
N PHE A 356 16.03 -20.82 -9.56
CA PHE A 356 15.94 -19.67 -8.64
C PHE A 356 16.15 -19.99 -7.16
N HIS A 357 16.37 -21.26 -6.81
CA HIS A 357 16.58 -21.72 -5.44
C HIS A 357 17.94 -22.42 -5.25
N GLY A 358 19.00 -21.83 -5.83
CA GLY A 358 20.39 -22.25 -5.62
C GLY A 358 21.15 -21.42 -4.57
N ASP A 359 22.44 -21.73 -4.41
CA ASP A 359 23.33 -21.06 -3.45
C ASP A 359 23.39 -19.54 -3.69
N GLY A 360 23.12 -18.76 -2.64
CA GLY A 360 23.14 -17.29 -2.67
C GLY A 360 21.83 -16.59 -3.06
N VAL A 361 20.87 -17.28 -3.68
CA VAL A 361 19.57 -16.71 -4.11
C VAL A 361 18.34 -17.36 -3.45
N GLY A 362 18.53 -18.34 -2.56
CA GLY A 362 17.46 -19.14 -1.95
C GLY A 362 16.32 -18.39 -1.25
N LYS A 363 16.47 -17.08 -0.93
CA LYS A 363 15.39 -16.24 -0.36
C LYS A 363 14.55 -15.50 -1.41
N LEU A 364 15.00 -15.41 -2.66
CA LEU A 364 14.35 -14.63 -3.70
C LEU A 364 13.09 -15.33 -4.23
N LEU A 365 13.14 -16.65 -4.48
CA LEU A 365 11.96 -17.41 -4.86
C LEU A 365 10.86 -17.42 -3.77
N PRO A 366 11.16 -17.67 -2.47
CA PRO A 366 10.20 -17.47 -1.40
C PRO A 366 9.56 -16.08 -1.37
N ARG A 367 10.35 -15.03 -1.64
CA ARG A 367 9.87 -13.65 -1.69
C ARG A 367 8.94 -13.41 -2.88
N ALA A 368 9.27 -13.97 -4.05
CA ALA A 368 8.42 -13.90 -5.24
C ALA A 368 7.05 -14.55 -4.99
N ILE A 369 7.05 -15.76 -4.40
CA ILE A 369 5.82 -16.47 -4.00
C ILE A 369 5.05 -15.67 -2.95
N GLU A 370 5.73 -15.04 -1.98
CA GLU A 370 5.09 -14.18 -0.99
C GLU A 370 4.39 -12.97 -1.62
N GLY A 371 5.01 -12.34 -2.62
CA GLY A 371 4.43 -11.23 -3.38
C GLY A 371 3.18 -11.66 -4.18
N LEU A 372 3.28 -12.79 -4.88
CA LEU A 372 2.19 -13.35 -5.69
C LEU A 372 1.01 -13.81 -4.84
N VAL A 373 1.23 -14.78 -3.95
CA VAL A 373 0.15 -15.35 -3.14
C VAL A 373 -0.43 -14.30 -2.18
N GLY A 374 0.42 -13.40 -1.67
CA GLY A 374 -0.02 -12.32 -0.79
C GLY A 374 -0.90 -11.26 -1.46
N SER A 375 -1.02 -11.24 -2.79
CA SER A 375 -1.96 -10.36 -3.49
C SER A 375 -3.34 -10.99 -3.72
N PHE A 376 -3.49 -12.29 -3.45
CA PHE A 376 -4.77 -12.98 -3.65
C PHE A 376 -5.86 -12.39 -2.75
N ASN A 377 -7.07 -12.31 -3.30
CA ASN A 377 -8.24 -11.72 -2.65
C ASN A 377 -9.50 -12.60 -2.80
N HIS A 378 -9.35 -13.84 -3.26
CA HIS A 378 -10.44 -14.79 -3.46
C HIS A 378 -10.18 -16.08 -2.67
N GLU A 379 -11.18 -16.58 -1.95
CA GLU A 379 -11.04 -17.72 -1.03
C GLU A 379 -10.51 -18.98 -1.72
N GLY A 380 -11.05 -19.32 -2.89
CA GLY A 380 -10.59 -20.48 -3.66
C GLY A 380 -9.10 -20.44 -4.02
N MET A 381 -8.56 -19.26 -4.37
CA MET A 381 -7.13 -19.11 -4.68
C MET A 381 -6.26 -19.29 -3.44
N VAL A 382 -6.74 -18.84 -2.28
CA VAL A 382 -6.00 -18.99 -1.01
C VAL A 382 -5.93 -20.44 -0.58
N LEU A 383 -7.04 -21.18 -0.71
CA LEU A 383 -7.10 -22.60 -0.38
C LEU A 383 -6.20 -23.43 -1.31
N GLU A 384 -6.27 -23.16 -2.61
CA GLU A 384 -5.41 -23.80 -3.61
C GLU A 384 -3.92 -23.52 -3.33
N ALA A 385 -3.56 -22.28 -3.02
CA ALA A 385 -2.19 -21.93 -2.68
C ALA A 385 -1.71 -22.58 -1.39
N GLU A 386 -2.58 -22.68 -0.37
CA GLU A 386 -2.25 -23.37 0.88
C GLU A 386 -1.97 -24.85 0.66
N GLU A 387 -2.81 -25.53 -0.12
CA GLU A 387 -2.61 -26.94 -0.47
C GLU A 387 -1.30 -27.13 -1.25
N PHE A 388 -1.08 -26.32 -2.29
CA PHE A 388 0.12 -26.41 -3.11
C PHE A 388 1.39 -26.16 -2.31
N LEU A 389 1.45 -25.09 -1.51
CA LEU A 389 2.63 -24.75 -0.70
C LEU A 389 2.85 -25.73 0.46
N GLY A 390 1.79 -26.40 0.93
CA GLY A 390 1.88 -27.49 1.89
C GLY A 390 2.48 -28.76 1.30
N ALA A 391 2.12 -29.08 0.04
CA ALA A 391 2.66 -30.21 -0.70
C ALA A 391 4.09 -29.98 -1.24
N HIS A 392 4.50 -28.72 -1.42
CA HIS A 392 5.78 -28.34 -2.01
C HIS A 392 6.62 -27.48 -1.04
N PRO A 393 7.17 -28.06 0.04
CA PRO A 393 8.00 -27.32 0.97
C PRO A 393 9.28 -26.82 0.28
N LEU A 394 9.69 -25.60 0.65
CA LEU A 394 10.90 -24.95 0.14
C LEU A 394 11.78 -24.52 1.31
N GLU A 395 13.09 -24.78 1.24
CA GLU A 395 14.03 -24.42 2.30
C GLU A 395 14.01 -22.90 2.54
N GLY A 396 13.93 -22.47 3.81
CA GLY A 396 13.78 -21.06 4.15
C GLY A 396 12.45 -20.41 3.74
N GLY A 397 11.57 -21.11 3.01
CA GLY A 397 10.31 -20.59 2.47
C GLY A 397 9.15 -20.55 3.45
N LYS A 398 9.16 -21.39 4.49
CA LYS A 398 8.05 -21.53 5.45
C LYS A 398 7.48 -20.21 5.99
N ASN A 399 8.37 -19.30 6.40
CA ASN A 399 7.94 -18.00 6.95
C ASN A 399 7.34 -17.09 5.87
N ALA A 400 7.87 -17.12 4.65
CA ALA A 400 7.35 -16.35 3.52
C ALA A 400 5.97 -16.86 3.12
N PHE A 401 5.80 -18.18 2.98
CA PHE A 401 4.52 -18.81 2.66
C PHE A 401 3.46 -18.53 3.72
N THR A 402 3.83 -18.58 5.01
CA THR A 402 2.91 -18.23 6.10
C THR A 402 2.45 -16.78 5.97
N ARG A 403 3.36 -15.82 5.75
CA ARG A 403 3.00 -14.40 5.58
C ARG A 403 2.14 -14.17 4.34
N ALA A 404 2.43 -14.86 3.25
CA ALA A 404 1.67 -14.78 2.01
C ALA A 404 0.20 -15.18 2.24
N LEU A 405 -0.02 -16.35 2.84
CA LEU A 405 -1.36 -16.86 3.14
C LEU A 405 -2.08 -15.99 4.18
N GLU A 406 -1.38 -15.50 5.21
CA GLU A 406 -1.96 -14.56 6.18
C GLU A 406 -2.43 -13.26 5.52
N LYS A 407 -1.62 -12.69 4.63
CA LYS A 407 -1.98 -11.49 3.87
C LYS A 407 -3.16 -11.75 2.94
N ALA A 408 -3.14 -12.86 2.21
CA ALA A 408 -4.21 -13.24 1.29
C ALA A 408 -5.56 -13.42 2.01
N ARG A 409 -5.58 -14.11 3.16
CA ARG A 409 -6.78 -14.25 4.00
C ARG A 409 -7.28 -12.91 4.53
N SER A 410 -6.37 -12.01 4.89
CA SER A 410 -6.72 -10.64 5.30
C SER A 410 -7.38 -9.87 4.16
N ASN A 411 -6.88 -9.99 2.92
CA ASN A 411 -7.50 -9.38 1.74
C ASN A 411 -8.90 -9.94 1.48
N VAL A 412 -9.09 -11.27 1.54
CA VAL A 412 -10.41 -11.91 1.39
C VAL A 412 -11.41 -11.38 2.42
N SER A 413 -10.98 -11.30 3.69
CA SER A 413 -11.82 -10.83 4.78
C SER A 413 -12.18 -9.35 4.62
N TRP A 414 -11.22 -8.52 4.21
CA TRP A 414 -11.44 -7.10 3.96
C TRP A 414 -12.38 -6.89 2.76
N LYS A 415 -12.14 -7.57 1.64
CA LYS A 415 -13.01 -7.54 0.45
C LYS A 415 -14.46 -7.90 0.79
N LYS A 416 -14.67 -8.93 1.61
CA LYS A 416 -16.01 -9.32 2.07
C LYS A 416 -16.72 -8.23 2.87
N ARG A 417 -16.01 -7.55 3.78
CA ARG A 417 -16.57 -6.43 4.55
C ARG A 417 -16.77 -5.16 3.72
N ALA A 418 -15.85 -4.89 2.81
CA ALA A 418 -15.90 -3.72 1.95
C ALA A 418 -17.05 -3.81 0.93
N LEU A 419 -17.55 -5.02 0.63
CA LEU A 419 -18.66 -5.21 -0.29
C LEU A 419 -19.86 -4.34 0.09
N ASP A 420 -20.34 -4.42 1.32
CA ASP A 420 -21.50 -3.65 1.79
C ASP A 420 -21.21 -2.14 1.76
N ASP A 421 -19.99 -1.75 2.14
CA ASP A 421 -19.54 -0.35 2.23
C ASP A 421 -19.30 0.34 0.87
N PHE A 422 -19.11 -0.41 -0.22
CA PHE A 422 -19.03 0.15 -1.58
C PHE A 422 -20.41 0.36 -2.22
N TYR A 423 -21.47 -0.23 -1.64
CA TYR A 423 -22.83 -0.16 -2.18
C TYR A 423 -23.79 0.70 -1.34
N ASP A 424 -23.42 1.00 -0.09
CA ASP A 424 -24.03 2.03 0.77
C ASP A 424 -23.54 3.43 0.39
#